data_AF-A0A1A6XV47-F1
#
_entry.id   AF-A0A1A6XV47-F1
#
_cell.length_a   1.000
_cell.length_b   1.000
_cell.length_c   1.000
_cell.angle_alpha   90.00
_cell.angle_beta   90.00
_cell.angle_gamma   90.00
#
_symmetry.space_group_name_H-M   'P 1'
#
loop_
_entity.id
_entity.type
_entity.pdbx_description
1 polymer ?
#
loop_
_entity_poly.entity_id
_entity_poly.type
_entity_poly.pdbx_seq_one_letter_code
_entity_poly.pdbx_strand_id
1 'polypeptide(L)'
;MPGVAKSERLRRLRMWLAAAAFIVFAWYCFHCLAWLARRVGIVPIVDYNPAVTQWLLIGESWQKVRVSQDFTLAGYSLVFLTAVLAYYIGRLVYHLDFAMVFQRRDRWLLAGWLIGTPIIAAEGHLLLMLLSQLPLAQCWPTISGIAVWAIFIVSANLFGGFWGWVMRKRRVSREISCC
;
A
#
# COMPACT_ATOMS: atom_id res chain seq x y z
N MET A 1 9.02 -31.11 -32.55
CA MET A 1 9.14 -29.70 -32.11
C MET A 1 9.51 -29.60 -30.62
N PRO A 2 10.76 -29.89 -30.22
CA PRO A 2 11.20 -29.88 -28.81
C PRO A 2 11.46 -28.49 -28.21
N GLY A 3 11.55 -27.43 -29.02
CA GLY A 3 11.86 -26.08 -28.54
C GLY A 3 10.73 -25.38 -27.77
N VAL A 4 9.46 -25.68 -28.11
CA VAL A 4 8.28 -24.99 -27.54
C VAL A 4 7.98 -25.44 -26.11
N ALA A 5 8.20 -26.71 -25.78
CA ALA A 5 7.99 -27.22 -24.41
C ALA A 5 9.04 -26.68 -23.42
N LYS A 6 10.28 -26.44 -23.89
CA LYS A 6 11.36 -25.90 -23.06
C LYS A 6 11.12 -24.43 -22.73
N SER A 7 10.66 -23.62 -23.69
CA SER A 7 10.33 -22.21 -23.46
C SER A 7 9.15 -22.03 -22.50
N GLU A 8 8.13 -22.88 -22.59
CA GLU A 8 6.97 -22.83 -21.68
C GLU A 8 7.35 -23.18 -20.23
N ARG A 9 8.18 -24.22 -20.04
CA ARG A 9 8.66 -24.61 -18.70
C ARG A 9 9.50 -23.52 -18.05
N LEU A 10 10.40 -22.88 -18.81
CA LEU A 10 11.20 -21.75 -18.35
C LEU A 10 10.33 -20.55 -17.94
N ARG A 11 9.29 -20.24 -18.72
CA ARG A 11 8.34 -19.17 -18.41
C ARG A 11 7.60 -19.41 -17.09
N ARG A 12 7.10 -20.63 -16.88
CA ARG A 12 6.42 -21.02 -15.63
C ARG A 12 7.37 -20.94 -14.43
N LEU A 13 8.60 -21.42 -14.56
CA LEU A 13 9.60 -21.32 -13.49
C LEU A 13 9.89 -19.87 -13.11
N ARG A 14 10.06 -18.97 -14.08
CA ARG A 14 10.23 -17.53 -13.81
C ARG A 14 9.03 -16.93 -13.10
N MET A 15 7.81 -17.32 -13.49
CA MET A 15 6.59 -16.86 -12.84
C MET A 15 6.51 -17.31 -11.37
N TRP A 16 6.80 -18.59 -11.09
CA TRP A 16 6.83 -19.09 -9.71
C TRP A 16 7.92 -18.42 -8.87
N LEU A 17 9.11 -18.21 -9.44
CA LEU A 17 10.21 -17.56 -8.75
C LEU A 17 9.90 -16.08 -8.48
N ALA A 18 9.26 -15.39 -9.42
CA ALA A 18 8.77 -14.03 -9.23
C ALA A 18 7.67 -13.94 -8.15
N ALA A 19 6.74 -14.89 -8.12
CA ALA A 19 5.69 -14.96 -7.09
C ALA A 19 6.30 -15.24 -5.71
N ALA A 20 7.25 -16.17 -5.60
CA ALA A 20 7.94 -16.45 -4.36
C ALA A 20 8.73 -15.23 -3.87
N ALA A 21 9.47 -14.56 -4.76
CA ALA A 21 10.19 -13.34 -4.43
C ALA A 21 9.24 -12.21 -3.98
N PHE A 22 8.10 -12.05 -4.64
CA PHE A 22 7.06 -11.10 -4.25
C PHE A 22 6.58 -11.35 -2.82
N ILE A 23 6.20 -12.59 -2.48
CA ILE A 23 5.65 -12.93 -1.16
C ILE A 23 6.69 -12.72 -0.07
N VAL A 24 7.90 -13.26 -0.27
CA VAL A 24 9.00 -13.14 0.70
C VAL A 24 9.36 -11.67 0.91
N PHE A 25 9.51 -10.90 -0.17
CA PHE A 25 9.85 -9.49 -0.07
C PHE A 25 8.72 -8.68 0.59
N ALA A 26 7.46 -8.94 0.25
CA ALA A 26 6.32 -8.27 0.88
C ALA A 26 6.32 -8.46 2.40
N TRP A 27 6.57 -9.69 2.87
CA TRP A 27 6.67 -9.98 4.29
C TRP A 27 7.77 -9.15 4.97
N TYR A 28 9.02 -9.26 4.49
CA TYR A 28 10.15 -8.54 5.08
C TYR A 28 9.98 -7.02 5.00
N CYS A 29 9.48 -6.52 3.88
CA CYS A 29 9.27 -5.09 3.65
C CYS A 29 8.22 -4.53 4.59
N PHE A 30 7.08 -5.22 4.76
CA PHE A 30 6.04 -4.79 5.70
C PHE A 30 6.59 -4.73 7.15
N HIS A 31 7.28 -5.78 7.60
CA HIS A 31 7.85 -5.80 8.96
C HIS A 31 8.89 -4.70 9.19
N CYS A 32 9.73 -4.43 8.18
CA CYS A 32 10.70 -3.35 8.23
C CYS A 32 10.02 -1.97 8.30
N LEU A 33 9.05 -1.72 7.43
CA LEU A 33 8.28 -0.47 7.40
C LEU A 33 7.47 -0.28 8.69
N ALA A 34 6.83 -1.33 9.21
CA ALA A 34 6.10 -1.28 10.47
C ALA A 34 7.04 -1.02 11.66
N TRP A 35 8.24 -1.59 11.65
CA TRP A 35 9.27 -1.28 12.65
C TRP A 35 9.71 0.19 12.57
N LEU A 36 9.97 0.70 11.36
CA LEU A 36 10.32 2.12 11.15
C LEU A 36 9.19 3.06 11.59
N ALA A 37 7.94 2.77 11.23
CA ALA A 37 6.78 3.57 11.61
C ALA A 37 6.66 3.69 13.14
N ARG A 38 6.81 2.55 13.86
CA ARG A 38 6.80 2.53 15.32
C ARG A 38 7.92 3.36 15.94
N ARG A 39 9.11 3.43 15.31
CA ARG A 39 10.22 4.29 15.77
C ARG A 39 9.89 5.77 15.71
N VAL A 40 9.01 6.18 14.80
CA VAL A 40 8.54 7.57 14.65
C VAL A 40 7.26 7.83 15.45
N GLY A 41 6.79 6.85 16.24
CA GLY A 41 5.56 6.97 17.04
C GLY A 41 4.26 6.67 16.29
N ILE A 42 4.34 6.31 15.01
CA ILE A 42 3.17 5.90 14.23
C ILE A 42 2.83 4.45 14.58
N VAL A 43 1.57 4.21 14.96
CA VAL A 43 1.06 2.87 15.32
C VAL A 43 0.35 2.26 14.10
N PRO A 44 0.97 1.30 13.38
CA PRO A 44 0.37 0.70 12.18
C PRO A 44 -0.64 -0.42 12.49
N ILE A 45 -0.50 -1.09 13.65
CA ILE A 45 -1.35 -2.20 14.08
C ILE A 45 -1.80 -1.89 15.51
N VAL A 46 -3.10 -1.98 15.76
CA VAL A 46 -3.70 -1.84 17.09
C VAL A 46 -3.94 -3.22 17.67
N ASP A 47 -3.44 -3.44 18.88
CA ASP A 47 -3.71 -4.65 19.67
C ASP A 47 -4.88 -4.39 20.62
N TYR A 48 -5.96 -5.15 20.47
CA TYR A 48 -7.12 -5.11 21.36
C TYR A 48 -7.01 -6.18 22.44
N ASN A 49 -6.71 -5.75 23.67
CA ASN A 49 -6.72 -6.62 24.85
C ASN A 49 -7.59 -6.00 25.97
N PRO A 50 -8.79 -6.54 26.26
CA PRO A 50 -9.38 -7.76 25.70
C PRO A 50 -9.84 -7.59 24.25
N ALA A 51 -9.93 -8.71 23.52
CA ALA A 51 -10.36 -8.71 22.12
C ALA A 51 -11.79 -8.18 21.96
N VAL A 52 -12.01 -7.34 20.94
CA VAL A 52 -13.29 -6.67 20.68
C VAL A 52 -14.10 -7.51 19.70
N THR A 53 -15.43 -7.49 19.84
CA THR A 53 -16.32 -8.20 18.91
C THR A 53 -16.89 -7.23 17.90
N GLN A 54 -16.65 -7.46 16.61
CA GLN A 54 -17.08 -6.58 15.52
C GLN A 54 -17.79 -7.34 14.39
N TRP A 55 -18.63 -6.63 13.64
CA TRP A 55 -19.30 -7.17 12.46
C TRP A 55 -18.41 -6.95 11.23
N LEU A 56 -18.03 -8.04 10.57
CA LEU A 56 -17.25 -8.01 9.34
C LEU A 56 -18.05 -8.68 8.23
N LEU A 57 -17.98 -8.11 7.03
CA LEU A 57 -18.50 -8.74 5.83
C LEU A 57 -17.46 -9.75 5.32
N ILE A 58 -17.77 -11.05 5.44
CA ILE A 58 -16.91 -12.13 4.97
C ILE A 58 -17.66 -12.87 3.87
N GLY A 59 -17.11 -12.81 2.65
CA GLY A 59 -17.81 -13.24 1.44
C GLY A 59 -19.06 -12.38 1.25
N GLU A 60 -20.23 -13.01 1.30
CA GLU A 60 -21.53 -12.34 1.11
C GLU A 60 -22.34 -12.21 2.42
N SER A 61 -21.73 -12.51 3.58
CA SER A 61 -22.45 -12.56 4.86
C SER A 61 -21.81 -11.69 5.93
N TRP A 62 -22.64 -10.97 6.69
CA TRP A 62 -22.21 -10.27 7.89
C TRP A 62 -22.03 -11.27 9.03
N GLN A 63 -20.79 -11.38 9.51
CA GLN A 63 -20.44 -12.30 10.59
C GLN A 63 -19.87 -11.51 11.77
N LYS A 64 -20.27 -11.90 12.98
CA LYS A 64 -19.78 -11.31 14.22
C LYS A 64 -18.50 -12.04 14.64
N VAL A 65 -17.36 -11.39 14.51
CA VAL A 65 -16.03 -11.96 14.74
C VAL A 65 -15.34 -11.27 15.90
N ARG A 66 -14.60 -12.03 16.70
CA ARG A 66 -13.76 -11.50 17.78
C ARG A 66 -12.38 -11.17 17.20
N VAL A 67 -11.99 -9.90 17.28
CA VAL A 67 -10.77 -9.36 16.69
C VAL A 67 -9.84 -8.88 17.79
N SER A 68 -8.63 -9.45 17.81
CA SER A 68 -7.57 -9.09 18.75
C SER A 68 -6.57 -8.09 18.16
N GLN A 69 -6.53 -7.93 16.84
CA GLN A 69 -5.63 -7.02 16.15
C GLN A 69 -6.30 -6.45 14.91
N ASP A 70 -6.06 -5.17 14.63
CA ASP A 70 -6.54 -4.53 13.40
C ASP A 70 -5.52 -3.50 12.89
N PHE A 71 -5.57 -3.22 11.59
CA PHE A 71 -4.72 -2.21 10.98
C PHE A 71 -5.30 -0.81 11.21
N THR A 72 -4.43 0.15 11.53
CA THR A 72 -4.81 1.56 11.45
C THR A 72 -4.82 2.03 10.00
N LEU A 73 -5.35 3.22 9.72
CA LEU A 73 -5.21 3.86 8.40
C LEU A 73 -3.74 3.97 7.98
N ALA A 74 -2.84 4.24 8.92
CA ALA A 74 -1.40 4.19 8.69
C ALA A 74 -0.94 2.76 8.32
N GLY A 75 -1.42 1.74 9.03
CA GLY A 75 -1.21 0.33 8.68
C GLY A 75 -1.62 -0.02 7.25
N TYR A 76 -2.84 0.33 6.85
CA TYR A 76 -3.34 0.11 5.49
C TYR A 76 -2.47 0.81 4.45
N SER A 77 -2.03 2.05 4.70
CA SER A 77 -1.13 2.76 3.79
C SER A 77 0.21 2.02 3.60
N LEU A 78 0.79 1.47 4.67
CA LEU A 78 2.02 0.69 4.61
C LEU A 78 1.84 -0.62 3.85
N VAL A 79 0.66 -1.27 3.97
CA VAL A 79 0.33 -2.46 3.17
C VAL A 79 0.34 -2.12 1.68
N PHE A 80 -0.26 -1.00 1.27
CA PHE A 80 -0.23 -0.57 -0.14
C PHE A 80 1.19 -0.29 -0.63
N LEU A 81 2.01 0.44 0.14
CA LEU A 81 3.40 0.68 -0.24
C LEU A 81 4.19 -0.63 -0.34
N THR A 82 3.99 -1.54 0.61
CA THR A 82 4.61 -2.86 0.58
C THR A 82 4.24 -3.61 -0.70
N ALA A 83 2.96 -3.63 -1.08
CA ALA A 83 2.49 -4.29 -2.28
C ALA A 83 3.11 -3.69 -3.55
N VAL A 84 3.25 -2.36 -3.62
CA VAL A 84 3.90 -1.67 -4.73
C VAL A 84 5.38 -2.03 -4.81
N LEU A 85 6.11 -2.02 -3.69
CA LEU A 85 7.52 -2.38 -3.66
C LEU A 85 7.73 -3.86 -4.03
N ALA A 86 6.91 -4.75 -3.49
CA ALA A 86 6.93 -6.17 -3.81
C ALA A 86 6.64 -6.43 -5.29
N TYR A 87 5.70 -5.67 -5.89
CA TYR A 87 5.41 -5.75 -7.31
C TYR A 87 6.65 -5.43 -8.17
N TYR A 88 7.38 -4.36 -7.86
CA TYR A 88 8.60 -4.01 -8.60
C TYR A 88 9.70 -5.07 -8.44
N ILE A 89 9.83 -5.68 -7.26
CA ILE A 89 10.76 -6.79 -7.04
C ILE A 89 10.34 -8.03 -7.82
N GLY A 90 9.06 -8.42 -7.80
CA GLY A 90 8.54 -9.53 -8.60
C GLY A 90 8.76 -9.30 -10.09
N ARG A 91 8.51 -8.08 -10.58
CA ARG A 91 8.74 -7.68 -11.98
C ARG A 91 10.24 -7.73 -12.33
N LEU A 92 11.11 -7.27 -11.45
CA LEU A 92 12.58 -7.36 -11.61
C LEU A 92 13.04 -8.82 -11.73
N VAL A 93 12.54 -9.69 -10.85
CA VAL A 93 12.87 -11.12 -10.86
C VAL A 93 12.35 -11.82 -12.11
N TYR A 94 11.18 -11.42 -12.61
CA TYR A 94 10.60 -12.00 -13.82
C TYR A 94 11.37 -11.64 -15.09
N HIS A 95 11.74 -10.36 -15.24
CA HIS A 95 12.42 -9.85 -16.44
C HIS A 95 13.94 -9.99 -16.38
N LEU A 96 14.53 -10.03 -15.17
CA LEU A 96 15.98 -10.03 -14.92
C LEU A 96 16.74 -8.83 -15.55
N ASP A 97 16.03 -7.75 -15.86
CA ASP A 97 16.57 -6.56 -16.51
C ASP A 97 16.09 -5.30 -15.79
N PHE A 98 17.04 -4.55 -15.21
CA PHE A 98 16.77 -3.30 -14.51
C PHE A 98 16.29 -2.19 -15.46
N ALA A 99 16.82 -2.12 -16.68
CA ALA A 99 16.45 -1.07 -17.63
C ALA A 99 15.00 -1.25 -18.11
N MET A 100 14.58 -2.51 -18.30
CA MET A 100 13.21 -2.85 -18.68
C MET A 100 12.19 -2.54 -17.57
N VAL A 101 12.58 -2.69 -16.31
CA VAL A 101 11.68 -2.52 -15.15
C VAL A 101 11.63 -1.09 -14.64
N PHE A 102 12.77 -0.38 -14.63
CA PHE A 102 12.87 0.98 -14.11
C PHE A 102 12.93 2.02 -15.23
N GLN A 103 11.90 2.00 -16.09
CA GLN A 103 11.67 3.08 -17.03
C GLN A 103 11.54 4.42 -16.30
N ARG A 104 11.73 5.53 -17.02
CA ARG A 104 11.65 6.87 -16.43
C ARG A 104 10.33 7.06 -15.68
N ARG A 105 9.20 6.67 -16.27
CA ARG A 105 7.89 6.75 -15.62
C ARG A 105 7.80 5.92 -14.35
N ASP A 106 8.25 4.67 -14.39
CA ASP A 106 8.23 3.74 -13.25
C ASP A 106 9.00 4.29 -12.04
N ARG A 107 10.18 4.89 -12.28
CA ARG A 107 10.97 5.54 -11.22
C ARG A 107 10.22 6.70 -10.56
N TRP A 108 9.49 7.49 -11.34
CA TRP A 108 8.68 8.60 -10.81
C TRP A 108 7.43 8.11 -10.07
N LEU A 109 6.79 7.03 -10.54
CA LEU A 109 5.67 6.41 -9.81
C LEU A 109 6.15 5.86 -8.46
N LEU A 110 7.25 5.11 -8.47
CA LEU A 110 7.87 4.57 -7.26
C LEU A 110 8.24 5.67 -6.26
N ALA A 111 8.87 6.75 -6.73
CA ALA A 111 9.19 7.92 -5.88
C ALA A 111 7.93 8.56 -5.30
N GLY A 112 6.85 8.64 -6.08
CA GLY A 112 5.55 9.12 -5.61
C GLY A 112 4.99 8.27 -4.48
N TRP A 113 5.06 6.95 -4.59
CA TRP A 113 4.66 6.03 -3.52
C TRP A 113 5.54 6.17 -2.28
N LEU A 114 6.87 6.24 -2.45
CA LEU A 114 7.83 6.37 -1.34
C LEU A 114 7.67 7.69 -0.56
N ILE A 115 7.20 8.75 -1.21
CA ILE A 115 6.97 10.06 -0.56
C ILE A 115 5.53 10.17 -0.05
N GLY A 116 4.56 9.81 -0.89
CA GLY A 116 3.14 9.97 -0.59
C GLY A 116 2.66 9.05 0.52
N THR A 117 3.11 7.80 0.56
CA THR A 117 2.66 6.87 1.59
C THR A 117 3.07 7.31 3.00
N PRO A 118 4.32 7.70 3.30
CA PRO A 118 4.66 8.25 4.61
C PRO A 118 3.86 9.49 5.00
N ILE A 119 3.58 10.40 4.05
CA ILE A 119 2.76 11.60 4.29
C ILE A 119 1.34 11.19 4.69
N ILE A 120 0.71 10.32 3.91
CA ILE A 120 -0.65 9.82 4.13
C ILE A 120 -0.72 9.00 5.43
N ALA A 121 0.31 8.21 5.75
CA ALA A 121 0.40 7.47 7.00
C ALA A 121 0.47 8.40 8.21
N ALA A 122 1.29 9.46 8.13
CA ALA A 122 1.41 10.46 9.17
C ALA A 122 0.11 11.24 9.35
N GLU A 123 -0.54 11.64 8.25
CA GLU A 123 -1.85 12.29 8.27
C GLU A 123 -2.92 11.41 8.94
N GLY A 124 -3.01 10.13 8.55
CA GLY A 124 -3.94 9.18 9.16
C GLY A 124 -3.70 9.02 10.66
N HIS A 125 -2.45 9.01 11.10
CA HIS A 125 -2.10 8.95 12.52
C HIS A 125 -2.50 10.24 13.27
N LEU A 126 -2.22 11.41 12.69
CA LEU A 126 -2.58 12.71 13.27
C LEU A 126 -4.11 12.89 13.39
N LEU A 127 -4.86 12.46 12.38
CA LEU A 127 -6.32 12.50 12.40
C LEU A 127 -6.88 11.65 13.55
N LEU A 128 -6.34 10.45 13.75
CA LEU A 128 -6.72 9.58 14.86
C LEU A 128 -6.41 10.21 16.23
N MET A 129 -5.25 10.86 16.37
CA MET A 129 -4.91 11.61 17.59
C MET A 129 -5.84 12.79 17.84
N LEU A 130 -6.24 13.52 16.79
CA LEU A 130 -7.15 14.65 16.92
C LEU A 130 -8.55 14.19 17.36
N LEU A 131 -9.04 13.08 16.82
CA LEU A 131 -10.36 12.54 17.16
C LEU A 131 -10.44 12.03 18.59
N SER A 132 -9.37 11.46 19.12
CA SER A 132 -9.36 10.98 20.50
C SER A 132 -9.53 12.12 21.51
N GLN A 133 -9.19 13.35 21.12
CA GLN A 133 -9.37 14.57 21.92
C GLN A 133 -10.74 15.23 21.74
N LEU A 134 -11.53 14.83 20.74
CA LEU A 134 -12.83 15.45 20.44
C LEU A 134 -13.99 14.63 21.05
N PRO A 135 -14.68 15.12 22.09
CA PRO A 135 -15.77 14.39 22.74
C PRO A 135 -16.94 14.10 21.77
N LEU A 136 -17.19 14.98 20.79
CA LEU A 136 -18.20 14.77 19.75
C LEU A 136 -17.89 13.55 18.86
N ALA A 137 -16.62 13.25 18.62
CA ALA A 137 -16.21 12.09 17.83
C ALA A 137 -16.47 10.77 18.57
N GLN A 138 -16.41 10.79 19.91
CA GLN A 138 -16.73 9.62 20.74
C GLN A 138 -18.24 9.35 20.78
N CYS A 139 -19.07 10.40 20.70
CA CYS A 139 -20.53 10.26 20.67
C CYS A 139 -21.06 9.65 19.36
N TRP A 140 -20.37 9.87 18.24
CA TRP A 140 -20.80 9.41 16.90
C TRP A 140 -19.66 8.70 16.14
N PRO A 141 -19.18 7.54 16.65
CA PRO A 141 -17.96 6.90 16.18
C PRO A 141 -18.00 6.54 14.70
N THR A 142 -19.16 6.11 14.19
CA THR A 142 -19.35 5.76 12.78
C THR A 142 -19.23 6.99 11.87
N ILE A 143 -19.83 8.12 12.25
CA ILE A 143 -19.81 9.35 11.45
C ILE A 143 -18.39 9.92 11.43
N SER A 144 -17.70 9.93 12.57
CA SER A 144 -16.29 10.32 12.62
C SER A 144 -15.41 9.41 11.77
N GLY A 145 -15.65 8.09 11.77
CA GLY A 145 -14.91 7.15 10.94
C GLY A 145 -15.08 7.44 9.44
N ILE A 146 -16.31 7.71 8.99
CA ILE A 146 -16.61 8.08 7.60
C ILE A 146 -15.92 9.41 7.24
N ALA A 147 -15.98 10.41 8.12
CA ALA A 147 -15.36 11.71 7.88
C ALA A 147 -13.83 11.58 7.71
N VAL A 148 -13.17 10.80 8.57
CA VAL A 148 -11.73 10.53 8.45
C VAL A 148 -11.39 9.84 7.15
N TRP A 149 -12.17 8.82 6.79
CA TRP A 149 -11.96 8.09 5.56
C TRP A 149 -12.14 9.00 4.32
N ALA A 150 -13.12 9.90 4.35
CA ALA A 150 -13.32 10.89 3.32
C ALA A 150 -12.13 11.87 3.22
N ILE A 151 -11.63 12.39 4.34
CA ILE A 151 -10.43 13.25 4.38
C ILE A 151 -9.25 12.50 3.77
N PHE A 152 -9.03 11.26 4.18
CA PHE A 152 -7.94 10.41 3.70
C PHE A 152 -8.01 10.19 2.17
N ILE A 153 -9.20 9.94 1.62
CA ILE A 153 -9.41 9.83 0.17
C ILE A 153 -9.14 11.13 -0.55
N VAL A 154 -9.62 12.25 -0.01
CA VAL A 154 -9.38 13.57 -0.60
C VAL A 154 -7.89 13.86 -0.63
N SER A 155 -7.16 13.63 0.46
CA SER A 155 -5.72 13.84 0.53
C SER A 155 -4.94 12.92 -0.42
N ALA A 156 -5.32 11.65 -0.53
CA ALA A 156 -4.74 10.73 -1.51
C ALA A 156 -4.97 11.20 -2.96
N ASN A 157 -6.17 11.69 -3.28
CA ASN A 157 -6.48 12.23 -4.60
C ASN A 157 -5.73 13.54 -4.89
N LEU A 158 -5.64 14.44 -3.91
CA LEU A 158 -4.87 15.68 -4.02
C LEU A 158 -3.39 15.37 -4.26
N PHE A 159 -2.81 14.41 -3.51
CA PHE A 159 -1.44 13.97 -3.72
C PHE A 159 -1.28 13.35 -5.11
N GLY A 160 -2.18 12.47 -5.54
CA GLY A 160 -2.15 11.87 -6.88
C GLY A 160 -2.23 12.92 -8.00
N GLY A 161 -3.10 13.91 -7.84
CA GLY A 161 -3.24 15.04 -8.76
C GLY A 161 -1.98 15.91 -8.81
N PHE A 162 -1.44 16.26 -7.65
CA PHE A 162 -0.20 17.03 -7.51
C PHE A 162 1.00 16.27 -8.12
N TRP A 163 1.18 15.00 -7.76
CA TRP A 163 2.28 14.19 -8.27
C TRP A 163 2.17 13.98 -9.78
N GLY A 164 0.97 13.73 -10.29
CA GLY A 164 0.68 13.67 -11.72
C GLY A 164 1.03 14.99 -12.43
N TRP A 165 0.71 16.14 -11.82
CA TRP A 165 1.12 17.45 -12.33
C TRP A 165 2.65 17.61 -12.36
N VAL A 166 3.36 17.20 -11.31
CA VAL A 166 4.83 17.21 -11.25
C VAL A 166 5.41 16.35 -12.37
N MET A 167 4.91 15.12 -12.55
CA MET A 167 5.34 14.21 -13.63
C MET A 167 5.13 14.82 -15.02
N ARG A 168 3.98 15.47 -15.25
CA ARG A 168 3.70 16.18 -16.52
C ARG A 168 4.66 17.33 -16.74
N LYS A 169 4.89 18.17 -15.72
CA LYS A 169 5.83 19.31 -15.78
C LYS A 169 7.27 18.86 -16.08
N ARG A 170 7.66 17.70 -15.55
CA ARG A 170 8.97 17.06 -15.82
C ARG A 170 9.01 16.24 -17.12
N ARG A 171 7.97 16.33 -17.96
CA ARG A 171 7.82 15.62 -19.26
C ARG A 171 7.94 14.09 -19.15
N VAL A 172 7.61 13.52 -17.99
CA VAL A 172 7.66 12.07 -17.74
C VAL A 172 6.50 11.35 -18.43
N SER A 173 5.37 12.03 -18.65
CA SER A 173 4.15 11.45 -19.22
C SER A 173 4.08 11.51 -20.76
N ARG A 174 5.04 12.13 -21.45
CA ARG A 174 5.00 12.36 -22.91
C ARG A 174 5.48 11.18 -23.76
N GLU A 175 6.02 10.12 -23.16
CA GLU A 175 6.53 8.96 -23.91
C GLU A 175 5.43 8.06 -24.50
N ILE A 176 4.14 8.34 -24.25
CA ILE A 176 3.01 7.53 -24.78
C ILE A 176 2.38 8.12 -26.05
N SER A 177 2.70 9.37 -26.42
CA SER A 177 2.04 10.05 -27.55
C SER A 177 2.85 10.03 -28.85
N CYS A 178 3.92 9.23 -28.94
CA CYS A 178 4.68 9.02 -30.17
C CYS A 178 4.82 7.52 -30.46
N CYS A 179 3.70 6.83 -30.63
CA CYS A 179 3.57 5.62 -31.45
C CYS A 179 2.18 5.66 -32.09
#